data_AF-A0A916HLL5-F1
#
_entry.id   AF-A0A916HLL5-F1
#
_cell.length_a   1.000
_cell.length_b   1.000
_cell.length_c   1.000
_cell.angle_alpha   90.00
_cell.angle_beta   90.00
_cell.angle_gamma   90.00
#
_symmetry.space_group_name_H-M   'P 1'
#
loop_
_entity.id
_entity.type
_entity.pdbx_description
1 polymer ?
#
loop_
_entity_poly.entity_id
_entity_poly.type
_entity_poly.pdbx_seq_one_letter_code
_entity_poly.pdbx_strand_id
1 'polypeptide(L)'
;MRRAAWFITVASVINVAGFFIGLFEHLDESTWVAHAQFHLVLSWVWLIGLSLMILVLVWGPFQRRERWSFWLLAAGGFFAHVGFYLSVLLVFEGRPPELVHHALLGVLMLMYLTGLIIGWRALNQAS
;
A
#
# COMPACT_ATOMS: atom_id res chain seq x y z
N MET A 1 -2.88 -11.14 -17.02
CA MET A 1 -2.97 -9.80 -16.41
C MET A 1 -4.11 -9.68 -15.39
N ARG A 2 -5.36 -10.05 -15.72
CA ARG A 2 -6.51 -9.91 -14.80
C ARG A 2 -6.31 -10.50 -13.39
N ARG A 3 -5.77 -11.72 -13.27
CA ARG A 3 -5.48 -12.34 -11.95
C ARG A 3 -4.49 -11.50 -11.12
N ALA A 4 -3.38 -11.08 -11.72
CA ALA A 4 -2.40 -10.21 -11.07
C ALA A 4 -3.02 -8.89 -10.60
N ALA A 5 -3.82 -8.26 -11.47
CA ALA A 5 -4.51 -7.01 -11.14
C ALA A 5 -5.52 -7.17 -10.00
N TRP A 6 -6.21 -8.31 -9.94
CA TRP A 6 -7.13 -8.58 -8.85
C TRP A 6 -6.42 -8.63 -7.49
N PHE A 7 -5.30 -9.36 -7.38
CA PHE A 7 -4.51 -9.40 -6.14
C PHE A 7 -4.04 -8.02 -5.69
N ILE A 8 -3.45 -7.25 -6.62
CA ILE A 8 -2.97 -5.89 -6.33
C ILE A 8 -4.15 -4.98 -5.94
N THR A 9 -5.29 -5.08 -6.63
CA THR A 9 -6.48 -4.28 -6.35
C THR A 9 -7.02 -4.57 -4.95
N VAL A 10 -7.19 -5.85 -4.59
CA VAL A 10 -7.70 -6.22 -3.27
C VAL A 10 -6.76 -5.73 -2.18
N ALA A 11 -5.44 -5.91 -2.35
CA ALA A 11 -4.46 -5.40 -1.40
C ALA A 11 -4.55 -3.87 -1.23
N SER A 12 -4.64 -3.12 -2.33
CA SER A 12 -4.78 -1.66 -2.30
C SER A 12 -6.08 -1.20 -1.65
N VAL A 13 -7.22 -1.85 -1.94
CA VAL A 13 -8.52 -1.49 -1.37
C VAL A 13 -8.53 -1.74 0.14
N ILE A 14 -8.01 -2.89 0.60
CA ILE A 14 -7.93 -3.17 2.03
C ILE A 14 -6.97 -2.19 2.73
N ASN A 15 -5.85 -1.83 2.11
CA ASN A 15 -4.97 -0.78 2.65
C ASN A 15 -5.70 0.55 2.81
N VAL A 16 -6.41 1.01 1.78
CA VAL A 16 -7.21 2.24 1.85
C VAL A 16 -8.22 2.15 2.99
N ALA A 17 -8.98 1.05 3.09
CA ALA A 17 -9.94 0.86 4.17
C ALA A 17 -9.31 0.90 5.56
N GLY A 18 -8.15 0.24 5.74
CA GLY A 18 -7.40 0.27 7.00
C GLY A 18 -6.95 1.67 7.40
N PHE A 19 -6.42 2.46 6.45
CA PHE A 19 -6.03 3.85 6.71
C PHE A 19 -7.22 4.76 7.00
N PHE A 20 -8.38 4.51 6.39
CA PHE A 20 -9.61 5.22 6.73
C PHE A 20 -10.05 4.97 8.17
N ILE A 21 -10.04 3.71 8.62
CA ILE A 21 -10.38 3.35 10.01
C ILE A 21 -9.41 4.04 10.97
N GLY A 22 -8.10 3.87 10.75
CA GLY A 22 -7.08 4.46 11.62
C GLY A 22 -7.11 5.99 11.66
N LEU A 23 -7.45 6.66 10.54
CA LEU A 23 -7.63 8.12 10.52
C LEU A 23 -8.75 8.54 11.48
N PHE A 24 -9.94 7.94 11.36
CA PHE A 24 -11.09 8.35 12.15
C PHE A 24 -10.95 8.03 13.63
N GLU A 25 -10.24 6.96 13.98
CA GLU A 25 -9.95 6.61 15.38
C GLU A 25 -9.10 7.68 16.08
N HIS A 26 -8.20 8.35 15.36
CA HIS A 26 -7.20 9.25 15.95
C HIS A 26 -7.44 10.73 15.64
N LEU A 27 -8.37 11.07 14.72
CA LEU A 27 -8.62 12.46 14.31
C LEU A 27 -9.12 13.34 15.47
N ASP A 28 -9.97 12.77 16.31
CA ASP A 28 -10.59 13.47 17.45
C ASP A 28 -9.87 13.18 18.77
N GLU A 29 -8.70 12.53 18.72
CA GLU A 29 -7.97 12.15 19.93
C GLU A 29 -7.28 13.38 20.55
N SER A 30 -7.88 13.92 21.61
CA SER A 30 -7.40 15.13 22.30
C SER A 30 -6.02 15.01 22.95
N THR A 31 -5.51 13.79 23.11
CA THR A 31 -4.17 13.51 23.65
C THR A 31 -3.07 13.75 22.62
N TRP A 32 -3.41 13.80 21.32
CA TRP A 32 -2.43 14.02 20.26
C TRP A 32 -2.12 15.51 20.11
N VAL A 33 -0.82 15.82 20.03
CA VAL A 33 -0.38 17.16 19.66
C VAL A 33 -0.77 17.46 18.21
N ALA A 34 -1.12 18.71 17.90
CA ALA A 34 -1.54 19.13 16.56
C ALA A 34 -0.54 18.72 15.44
N HIS A 35 0.75 18.67 15.75
CA HIS A 35 1.79 18.21 14.82
C HIS A 35 1.64 16.72 14.45
N ALA A 36 1.27 15.86 15.40
CA ALA A 36 1.03 14.44 15.14
C ALA A 36 -0.23 14.24 14.29
N GLN A 37 -1.30 14.97 14.58
CA GLN A 37 -2.52 14.97 13.77
C GLN A 37 -2.25 15.44 12.33
N PHE A 38 -1.41 16.46 12.14
CA PHE A 38 -0.95 16.88 10.81
C PHE A 38 -0.25 15.74 10.07
N HIS A 39 0.70 15.05 10.71
CA HIS A 39 1.40 13.92 10.08
C HIS A 39 0.48 12.74 9.77
N LEU A 40 -0.55 12.49 10.59
CA LEU A 40 -1.58 11.48 10.32
C LEU A 40 -2.37 11.81 9.05
N VAL A 41 -2.94 13.02 8.97
CA VAL A 41 -3.71 13.47 7.81
C VAL A 41 -2.83 13.50 6.55
N LEU A 42 -1.59 14.00 6.67
CA LEU A 42 -0.62 13.99 5.59
C LEU A 42 -0.36 12.57 5.08
N SER A 43 -0.06 11.63 5.98
CA SER A 43 0.20 10.23 5.62
C SER A 43 -1.01 9.61 4.92
N TRP A 44 -2.22 9.87 5.44
CA TRP A 44 -3.46 9.39 4.85
C TRP A 44 -3.67 9.90 3.42
N VAL A 45 -3.48 11.21 3.17
CA VAL A 45 -3.60 11.79 1.82
C VAL A 45 -2.62 11.14 0.86
N TRP A 46 -1.35 10.99 1.28
CA TRP A 46 -0.31 10.38 0.46
C TRP A 46 -0.62 8.92 0.13
N LEU A 47 -1.06 8.14 1.11
CA LEU A 47 -1.34 6.71 0.96
C LEU A 47 -2.59 6.44 0.10
N ILE A 48 -3.63 7.27 0.21
CA ILE A 48 -4.76 7.20 -0.72
C ILE A 48 -4.33 7.58 -2.13
N GLY A 49 -3.59 8.68 -2.29
CA GLY A 49 -3.08 9.10 -3.60
C GLY A 49 -2.24 8.00 -4.27
N LEU A 50 -1.33 7.38 -3.51
CA LEU A 50 -0.53 6.25 -3.96
C LEU A 50 -1.41 5.04 -4.35
N SER A 51 -2.42 4.72 -3.53
CA SER A 51 -3.31 3.59 -3.80
C SER A 51 -4.14 3.80 -5.06
N LEU A 52 -4.67 5.01 -5.28
CA LEU A 52 -5.38 5.39 -6.50
C LEU A 52 -4.46 5.32 -7.72
N MET A 53 -3.23 5.83 -7.62
CA MET A 53 -2.23 5.70 -8.70
C MET A 53 -1.96 4.24 -9.04
N ILE A 54 -1.79 3.37 -8.04
CA ILE A 54 -1.62 1.92 -8.24
C ILE A 54 -2.83 1.33 -8.97
N LEU A 55 -4.05 1.69 -8.59
CA LEU A 55 -5.27 1.20 -9.25
C LEU A 55 -5.34 1.66 -10.73
N VAL A 56 -5.00 2.91 -11.03
CA VAL A 56 -4.92 3.41 -12.41
C VAL A 56 -3.88 2.63 -13.21
N LEU A 57 -2.69 2.44 -12.65
CA LEU A 57 -1.61 1.68 -13.31
C LEU A 57 -2.05 0.24 -13.59
N VAL A 58 -2.66 -0.43 -12.60
CA VAL A 58 -2.99 -1.86 -12.68
C VAL A 58 -4.12 -2.15 -13.66
N TRP A 59 -5.09 -1.23 -13.80
CA TRP A 59 -6.25 -1.39 -14.69
C TRP A 59 -6.08 -0.74 -16.06
N GLY A 60 -5.15 0.20 -16.22
CA GLY A 60 -4.84 0.83 -17.50
C GLY A 60 -3.57 0.23 -18.14
N PRO A 61 -2.42 0.92 -18.05
CA PRO A 61 -1.17 0.51 -18.71
C PRO A 61 -0.75 -0.95 -18.48
N PHE A 62 -0.95 -1.47 -17.26
CA PHE A 62 -0.58 -2.84 -16.93
C PHE A 62 -1.46 -3.87 -17.64
N GLN A 63 -2.76 -3.61 -17.84
CA GLN A 63 -3.61 -4.48 -18.67
C GLN A 63 -3.17 -4.47 -20.14
N ARG A 64 -2.67 -3.32 -20.62
CA ARG A 64 -2.08 -3.16 -21.96
C ARG A 64 -0.66 -3.73 -22.07
N ARG A 65 -0.15 -4.37 -21.01
CA ARG A 65 1.17 -5.02 -20.94
C ARG A 65 2.35 -4.05 -21.10
N GLU A 66 2.17 -2.79 -20.74
CA GLU A 66 3.23 -1.81 -20.82
C GLU A 66 4.25 -2.01 -19.69
N ARG A 67 5.50 -2.37 -20.01
CA ARG A 67 6.50 -2.77 -19.02
C ARG A 67 6.85 -1.67 -18.01
N TRP A 68 6.79 -0.39 -18.39
CA TRP A 68 7.06 0.72 -17.46
C TRP A 68 6.06 0.74 -16.29
N SER A 69 4.81 0.33 -16.52
CA SER A 69 3.79 0.29 -15.49
C SER A 69 4.10 -0.73 -14.40
N PHE A 70 4.72 -1.86 -14.75
CA PHE A 70 5.19 -2.85 -13.79
C PHE A 70 6.24 -2.26 -12.84
N TRP A 71 7.21 -1.51 -13.37
CA TRP A 71 8.25 -0.90 -12.55
C TRP A 71 7.70 0.16 -11.60
N LEU A 72 6.72 0.95 -12.04
CA LEU A 72 6.04 1.90 -11.15
C LEU A 72 5.21 1.20 -10.07
N LEU A 73 4.51 0.11 -10.40
CA LEU A 73 3.81 -0.72 -9.41
C LEU A 73 4.79 -1.31 -8.39
N ALA A 74 5.92 -1.87 -8.85
CA ALA A 74 6.95 -2.42 -7.99
C ALA A 74 7.57 -1.35 -7.07
N ALA A 75 7.90 -0.18 -7.62
CA ALA A 75 8.42 0.95 -6.84
C ALA A 75 7.39 1.44 -5.81
N GLY A 76 6.14 1.64 -6.22
CA GLY A 76 5.06 2.06 -5.31
C GLY A 76 4.84 1.06 -4.17
N GLY A 77 4.80 -0.24 -4.49
CA GLY A 77 4.73 -1.30 -3.48
C GLY A 77 5.94 -1.32 -2.54
N PHE A 78 7.16 -1.18 -3.07
CA PHE A 78 8.39 -1.12 -2.27
C PHE A 78 8.35 0.04 -1.28
N PHE A 79 8.14 1.26 -1.75
CA PHE A 79 8.15 2.45 -0.89
C PHE A 79 7.03 2.43 0.15
N ALA A 80 5.83 1.94 -0.19
CA ALA A 80 4.73 1.83 0.77
C ALA A 80 5.07 0.88 1.93
N HIS A 81 5.54 -0.34 1.63
CA HIS A 81 5.75 -1.36 2.65
C HIS A 81 7.07 -1.16 3.39
N VAL A 82 8.16 -0.90 2.67
CA VAL A 82 9.46 -0.64 3.30
C VAL A 82 9.40 0.65 4.11
N GLY A 83 8.72 1.69 3.61
CA GLY A 83 8.50 2.92 4.37
C GLY A 83 7.79 2.67 5.71
N PHE A 84 6.76 1.82 5.73
CA PHE A 84 6.08 1.41 6.96
C PHE A 84 7.02 0.66 7.92
N TYR A 85 7.74 -0.37 7.46
CA TYR A 85 8.61 -1.12 8.37
C TYR A 85 9.79 -0.27 8.85
N LEU A 86 10.32 0.62 8.01
CA LEU A 86 11.34 1.57 8.43
C LEU A 86 10.80 2.57 9.46
N SER A 87 9.56 3.07 9.32
CA SER A 87 8.99 3.97 10.32
C SER A 87 8.81 3.28 11.66
N VAL A 88 8.35 2.02 11.67
CA VAL A 88 8.31 1.17 12.88
C VAL A 88 9.71 1.03 13.49
N LEU A 89 10.74 0.76 12.68
CA LEU A 89 12.11 0.60 13.18
C LEU A 89 12.69 1.89 13.77
N LEU A 90 12.45 3.02 13.11
CA LEU A 90 13.05 4.32 13.46
C LEU A 90 12.27 5.08 14.55
N VAL A 91 10.96 4.85 14.68
CA VAL A 91 10.07 5.52 15.65
C VAL A 91 9.55 4.48 16.63
N PHE A 92 10.42 4.02 17.53
CA PHE A 92 10.14 2.90 18.43
C PHE A 92 8.96 3.16 19.39
N GLU A 93 8.83 4.37 19.91
CA GLU A 93 7.77 4.74 20.86
C GLU A 93 6.39 4.90 20.20
N GLY A 94 6.34 5.08 18.88
CA GLY A 94 5.11 5.24 18.11
C GLY A 94 4.59 3.95 17.47
N ARG A 95 5.12 2.79 17.87
CA ARG A 95 4.74 1.49 17.26
C ARG A 95 3.33 1.10 17.67
N PRO A 96 2.47 0.65 16.73
CA PRO A 96 1.19 0.07 17.10
C PRO A 96 1.44 -1.17 17.97
N PRO A 97 0.77 -1.32 19.14
CA PRO A 97 1.03 -2.42 20.07
C PRO A 97 0.53 -3.78 19.53
N GLU A 98 -0.21 -3.79 18.43
CA GLU A 98 -0.97 -4.96 17.99
C GLU A 98 -0.20 -5.82 16.97
N LEU A 99 0.16 -7.04 17.37
CA LEU A 99 0.68 -8.10 16.49
C LEU A 99 -0.27 -8.38 15.30
N VAL A 100 -1.58 -8.22 15.51
CA VAL A 100 -2.60 -8.45 14.49
C VAL A 100 -2.44 -7.48 13.32
N HIS A 101 -2.22 -6.19 13.58
CA HIS A 101 -2.04 -5.18 12.54
C HIS A 101 -0.84 -5.50 11.64
N HIS A 102 0.29 -5.88 12.24
CA HIS A 102 1.49 -6.27 11.51
C HIS A 102 1.27 -7.53 10.66
N ALA A 103 0.56 -8.52 11.20
CA ALA A 103 0.23 -9.75 10.47
C ALA A 103 -0.66 -9.46 9.25
N LEU A 104 -1.68 -8.61 9.40
CA LEU A 104 -2.57 -8.20 8.31
C LEU A 104 -1.79 -7.45 7.21
N LEU A 105 -0.94 -6.49 7.58
CA LEU A 105 -0.07 -5.80 6.62
C LEU A 105 0.89 -6.76 5.91
N GLY A 106 1.43 -7.75 6.63
CA GLY A 106 2.23 -8.83 6.05
C GLY A 106 1.45 -9.63 4.99
N VAL A 107 0.20 -9.99 5.28
CA VAL A 107 -0.68 -10.68 4.31
C VAL A 107 -0.93 -9.80 3.08
N LEU A 108 -1.21 -8.51 3.25
CA LEU A 108 -1.43 -7.58 2.14
C LEU A 108 -0.18 -7.41 1.28
N MET A 109 1.00 -7.34 1.90
CA MET A 109 2.28 -7.34 1.21
C MET A 109 2.46 -8.60 0.37
N LEU A 110 2.19 -9.78 0.93
CA LEU A 110 2.29 -11.05 0.21
C LEU A 110 1.31 -11.12 -0.96
N MET A 111 0.08 -10.62 -0.81
CA MET A 111 -0.88 -10.52 -1.90
C MET A 111 -0.38 -9.59 -3.01
N TYR A 112 0.15 -8.43 -2.65
CA TYR A 112 0.70 -7.47 -3.61
C TYR A 112 1.89 -8.07 -4.39
N LEU A 113 2.85 -8.68 -3.68
CA LEU A 113 4.00 -9.37 -4.26
C LEU A 113 3.58 -10.53 -5.18
N THR A 114 2.59 -11.31 -4.77
CA THR A 114 2.03 -12.39 -5.60
C THR A 114 1.46 -11.84 -6.91
N GLY A 115 0.73 -10.72 -6.83
CA GLY A 115 0.23 -10.01 -8.02
C GLY A 115 1.36 -9.56 -8.95
N LEU A 116 2.43 -8.96 -8.41
CA LEU A 116 3.61 -8.57 -9.18
C LEU A 116 4.29 -9.77 -9.83
N ILE A 117 4.53 -10.87 -9.11
CA ILE A 117 5.19 -12.07 -9.62
C ILE A 117 4.38 -12.69 -10.78
N ILE A 118 3.07 -12.84 -10.60
CA ILE A 118 2.17 -13.34 -11.66
C ILE A 118 2.20 -12.40 -12.87
N GLY A 119 2.17 -11.09 -12.62
CA GLY A 119 2.27 -10.04 -13.62
C GLY A 119 3.52 -10.12 -14.47
N TRP A 120 4.68 -10.20 -13.82
CA TRP A 120 5.99 -10.30 -14.45
C TRP A 120 6.10 -11.53 -15.35
N ARG A 121 5.69 -12.70 -14.84
CA ARG A 121 5.67 -13.94 -15.63
C ARG A 121 4.81 -13.80 -16.88
N ALA A 122 3.62 -13.20 -16.75
CA ALA A 122 2.72 -12.99 -17.88
C ALA A 122 3.26 -11.97 -18.91
N LEU A 123 4.01 -10.95 -18.48
CA LEU A 123 4.66 -10.00 -19.37
C LEU A 123 5.79 -10.64 -20.19
N ASN A 124 6.54 -11.56 -19.60
CA ASN A 124 7.68 -12.21 -20.27
C ASN A 124 7.25 -13.37 -21.20
N GLN A 125 6.11 -13.99 -20.96
CA GLN A 125 5.57 -15.01 -21.88
C GLN A 125 4.97 -14.42 -23.17
N ALA A 126 4.76 -13.11 -23.20
CA ALA A 126 4.14 -12.40 -24.32
C ALA A 126 5.15 -11.75 -25.29
N SER A 127 6.44 -11.80 -24.97
CA SER A 127 7.55 -11.27 -25.76
C SER A 127 8.39 -12.39 -26.33
#